data_AF-A0A8T1FK81-F1
#
_entry.id   AF-A0A8T1FK81-F1
#
_cell.length_a   1.000
_cell.length_b   1.000
_cell.length_c   1.000
_cell.angle_alpha   90.00
_cell.angle_beta   90.00
_cell.angle_gamma   90.00
#
_symmetry.space_group_name_H-M   'P 1'
#
loop_
_entity.id
_entity.type
_entity.pdbx_description
1 polymer ?
#
loop_
_entity_poly.entity_id
_entity_poly.type
_entity_poly.pdbx_seq_one_letter_code
_entity_poly.pdbx_strand_id
1 'polypeptide(L)'
;MNTSWWTTKPRSNNWLDAISNSRAISSFFFTDCGNGQFSCKQCGKVRKQTPGTGYTNLISHLAAKHPGYTETYDESQRTHGQSLEAHGLVDKRTMEIFKWMEWIVAQNHALSEVDDPLTRSLAAVKPISSKTLMRYMRHVAAKVGARIAVDMNGQFGLMFDGWTSGTTHFVTIYVIFTNDGILSQVLLSISPAE
;
A
#
# COMPACT_ATOMS: atom_id res chain seq x y z
N MET A 1 -19.69 -31.02 31.62
CA MET A 1 -18.90 -30.06 32.43
C MET A 1 -17.52 -29.91 31.79
N ASN A 2 -17.29 -28.84 31.05
CA ASN A 2 -16.02 -28.12 31.07
C ASN A 2 -16.27 -26.75 30.43
N THR A 3 -16.18 -25.71 31.26
CA THR A 3 -16.26 -24.30 30.90
C THR A 3 -14.87 -23.82 30.51
N SER A 4 -14.69 -23.32 29.29
CA SER A 4 -13.53 -22.49 28.96
C SER A 4 -13.97 -21.25 28.19
N TRP A 5 -13.95 -20.14 28.91
CA TRP A 5 -14.10 -18.79 28.40
C TRP A 5 -12.83 -18.38 27.68
N TRP A 6 -12.93 -18.15 26.36
CA TRP A 6 -12.05 -17.21 25.67
C TRP A 6 -12.89 -16.40 24.69
N THR A 7 -13.42 -15.28 25.16
CA THR A 7 -13.77 -14.18 24.27
C THR A 7 -12.48 -13.59 23.73
N THR A 8 -12.01 -14.07 22.58
CA THR A 8 -11.05 -13.32 21.78
C THR A 8 -11.77 -12.11 21.22
N LYS A 9 -11.55 -10.93 21.84
CA LYS A 9 -11.85 -9.65 21.19
C LYS A 9 -11.29 -9.68 19.77
N PRO A 10 -12.01 -9.21 18.73
CA PRO A 10 -11.37 -8.94 17.46
C PRO A 10 -10.37 -7.82 17.71
N ARG A 11 -9.08 -8.18 17.83
CA ARG A 11 -7.99 -7.21 17.77
C ARG A 11 -8.01 -6.67 16.35
N SER A 12 -8.55 -5.47 16.18
CA SER A 12 -8.46 -4.67 14.97
C SER A 12 -6.99 -4.31 14.73
N ASN A 13 -6.18 -5.29 14.33
CA ASN A 13 -4.80 -5.10 13.94
C ASN A 13 -4.75 -4.87 12.43
N ASN A 14 -5.51 -3.89 11.94
CA ASN A 14 -5.41 -3.47 10.56
C ASN A 14 -4.29 -2.42 10.41
N TRP A 15 -3.05 -2.87 10.64
CA TRP A 15 -1.84 -2.15 10.22
C TRP A 15 -1.87 -1.80 8.72
N LEU A 16 -2.73 -2.49 7.97
CA LEU A 16 -2.96 -2.24 6.56
C LEU A 16 -3.66 -0.89 6.31
N ASP A 17 -4.53 -0.43 7.21
CA ASP A 17 -5.23 0.86 7.10
C ASP A 17 -4.33 2.04 7.51
N ALA A 18 -3.46 1.82 8.51
CA ALA A 18 -2.54 2.84 9.01
C ALA A 18 -1.50 3.33 7.97
N ILE A 19 -1.12 2.50 7.00
CA ILE A 19 -0.20 2.90 5.91
C ILE A 19 -0.98 3.50 4.72
N SER A 20 -2.23 3.07 4.50
CA SER A 20 -3.06 3.54 3.38
C SER A 20 -3.61 4.96 3.58
N ASN A 21 -3.51 5.51 4.80
CA ASN A 21 -4.05 6.82 5.15
C ASN A 21 -2.99 7.85 5.58
N SER A 22 -1.72 7.65 5.20
CA SER A 22 -0.59 8.50 5.64
C SER A 22 -0.79 10.00 5.37
N ARG A 23 -1.49 10.37 4.30
CA ARG A 23 -1.88 11.77 4.03
C ARG A 23 -2.94 12.26 5.01
N ALA A 24 -4.03 11.52 5.22
CA ALA A 24 -5.12 11.95 6.08
C ALA A 24 -4.65 12.07 7.54
N ILE A 25 -3.86 11.10 8.00
CA ILE A 25 -3.19 11.14 9.31
C ILE A 25 -2.26 12.37 9.38
N SER A 26 -1.46 12.63 8.34
CA SER A 26 -0.60 13.81 8.31
C SER A 26 -1.41 15.12 8.34
N SER A 27 -2.50 15.21 7.61
CA SER A 27 -3.39 16.38 7.60
C SER A 27 -4.08 16.60 8.96
N PHE A 28 -4.43 15.51 9.63
CA PHE A 28 -5.00 15.55 10.97
C PHE A 28 -4.00 16.09 12.00
N PHE A 29 -2.77 15.55 12.04
CA PHE A 29 -1.78 15.91 13.06
C PHE A 29 -0.86 17.08 12.72
N PHE A 30 -0.83 17.56 11.47
CA PHE A 30 0.08 18.61 11.05
C PHE A 30 -0.62 19.78 10.37
N THR A 31 -0.09 20.97 10.57
CA THR A 31 -0.45 22.19 9.85
C THR A 31 0.60 22.43 8.77
N ASP A 32 0.17 22.61 7.52
CA ASP A 32 1.06 23.03 6.44
C ASP A 32 1.44 24.51 6.63
N CYS A 33 2.73 24.78 6.81
CA CYS A 33 3.28 26.11 7.01
C CYS A 33 3.84 26.70 5.70
N GLY A 34 3.67 26.02 4.57
CA GLY A 34 4.28 26.37 3.29
C GLY A 34 5.75 25.99 3.20
N ASN A 35 6.34 26.15 2.02
CA ASN A 35 7.76 25.87 1.75
C ASN A 35 8.23 24.45 2.16
N GLY A 36 7.31 23.48 2.09
CA GLY A 36 7.57 22.10 2.51
C GLY A 36 7.77 21.96 4.01
N GLN A 37 7.20 22.82 4.85
CA GLN A 37 7.28 22.72 6.30
C GLN A 37 5.93 22.36 6.90
N PHE A 38 5.93 21.40 7.82
CA PHE A 38 4.74 20.90 8.50
C PHE A 38 4.95 21.00 10.01
N SER A 39 4.09 21.74 10.70
CA SER A 39 4.13 21.86 12.16
C SER A 39 3.21 20.84 12.81
N CYS A 40 3.73 20.04 13.74
CA CYS A 40 2.91 19.10 14.50
C CYS A 40 1.96 19.86 15.44
N LYS A 41 0.66 19.60 15.35
CA LYS A 41 -0.37 20.24 16.19
C LYS A 41 -0.29 19.83 17.67
N GLN A 42 0.31 18.68 17.98
CA GLN A 42 0.42 18.17 19.35
C GLN A 42 1.67 18.67 20.09
N CYS A 43 2.81 18.80 19.42
CA CYS A 43 4.07 19.23 20.06
C CYS A 43 4.70 20.50 19.48
N GLY A 44 4.08 21.11 18.46
CA GLY A 44 4.58 22.31 17.77
C GLY A 44 5.83 22.09 16.93
N LYS A 45 6.37 20.87 16.86
CA LYS A 45 7.65 20.62 16.17
C LYS A 45 7.47 20.69 14.66
N VAL A 46 8.26 21.55 14.02
CA VAL A 46 8.27 21.71 12.57
C VAL A 46 9.14 20.63 11.92
N ARG A 47 8.60 20.02 10.85
CA ARG A 47 9.26 19.03 10.02
C ARG A 47 9.34 19.50 8.58
N LYS A 48 10.53 19.50 8.02
CA LYS A 48 10.76 19.79 6.61
C LYS A 48 10.52 18.54 5.78
N GLN A 49 9.70 18.66 4.73
CA GLN A 49 9.51 17.71 3.66
C GLN A 49 10.16 18.24 2.40
N THR A 50 11.02 17.41 1.81
CA THR A 50 11.50 17.64 0.46
C THR A 50 10.35 17.35 -0.51
N PRO A 51 10.09 18.22 -1.51
CA PRO A 51 9.06 17.97 -2.52
C PRO A 51 9.20 16.56 -3.13
N GLY A 52 8.08 15.81 -3.20
CA GLY A 52 8.04 14.49 -3.84
C GLY A 52 8.46 13.29 -2.97
N THR A 53 8.77 13.47 -1.69
CA THR A 53 9.27 12.37 -0.81
C THR A 53 8.20 11.57 -0.04
N GLY A 54 6.91 11.96 -0.16
CA GLY A 54 5.79 11.33 0.55
C GLY A 54 5.76 11.66 2.06
N TYR A 55 4.86 11.04 2.83
CA TYR A 55 4.57 11.38 4.23
C TYR A 55 5.42 10.64 5.28
N THR A 56 6.38 9.82 4.84
CA THR A 56 7.14 8.91 5.71
C THR A 56 7.81 9.61 6.90
N ASN A 57 8.34 10.81 6.69
CA ASN A 57 9.02 11.59 7.74
C ASN A 57 8.05 12.11 8.81
N LEU A 58 6.82 12.48 8.44
CA LEU A 58 5.78 12.92 9.36
C LEU A 58 5.25 11.75 10.18
N ILE A 59 4.99 10.61 9.51
CA ILE A 59 4.57 9.39 10.19
C ILE A 59 5.63 8.88 11.16
N SER A 60 6.91 8.91 10.76
CA SER A 60 8.03 8.54 11.63
C SER A 60 8.11 9.45 12.87
N HIS A 61 7.81 10.75 12.72
CA HIS A 61 7.75 11.64 13.86
C HIS A 61 6.60 11.28 14.82
N LEU A 62 5.40 10.98 14.30
CA LEU A 62 4.27 10.56 15.12
C LEU A 62 4.59 9.28 15.89
N ALA A 63 5.11 8.26 15.20
CA ALA A 63 5.51 7.01 15.83
C ALA A 63 6.52 7.21 16.98
N ALA A 64 7.44 8.16 16.85
CA ALA A 64 8.51 8.40 17.83
C ALA A 64 8.12 9.32 19.00
N LYS A 65 7.17 10.24 18.81
CA LYS A 65 6.84 11.29 19.81
C LYS A 65 5.41 11.27 20.30
N HIS A 66 4.53 10.56 19.59
CA HIS A 66 3.11 10.47 19.85
C HIS A 66 2.68 8.99 19.75
N PRO A 67 3.15 8.13 20.68
CA PRO A 67 2.68 6.74 20.73
C PRO A 67 1.16 6.76 20.96
N GLY A 68 0.41 6.01 20.14
CA GLY A 68 -1.05 6.05 20.18
C GLY A 68 -1.72 7.02 19.18
N TYR A 69 -0.95 7.63 18.27
CA TYR A 69 -1.51 8.56 17.27
C TYR A 69 -2.57 7.89 16.36
N THR A 70 -2.46 6.58 16.15
CA THR A 70 -3.43 5.79 15.37
C THR A 70 -4.79 5.76 16.05
N GLU A 71 -4.82 5.44 17.35
CA GLU A 71 -6.04 5.37 18.15
C GLU A 71 -6.69 6.75 18.27
N THR A 72 -5.87 7.79 18.48
CA THR A 72 -6.34 9.19 18.51
C THR A 72 -7.00 9.59 17.20
N TYR A 73 -6.42 9.18 16.07
CA TYR A 73 -7.00 9.43 14.75
C TYR A 73 -8.30 8.66 14.57
N ASP A 74 -8.34 7.36 14.89
CA ASP A 74 -9.53 6.52 14.75
C ASP A 74 -10.70 7.00 15.63
N GLU A 75 -10.43 7.42 16.86
CA GLU A 75 -11.44 8.02 17.76
C GLU A 75 -12.00 9.33 17.20
N SER A 76 -11.15 10.16 16.59
CA SER A 76 -11.60 11.39 15.92
C SER A 76 -12.53 11.09 14.75
N GLN A 77 -12.24 10.03 13.98
CA GLN A 77 -13.06 9.61 12.85
C GLN A 77 -14.44 9.12 13.32
N ARG A 78 -14.50 8.42 14.45
CA ARG A 78 -15.77 7.94 15.03
C ARG A 78 -16.62 9.07 15.64
N THR A 79 -15.96 10.09 16.21
CA THR A 79 -16.65 11.13 16.99
C THR A 79 -17.17 12.27 16.12
N HIS A 80 -16.42 12.70 15.10
CA HIS A 80 -16.74 13.92 14.36
C HIS A 80 -17.56 13.72 13.09
N GLY A 81 -17.90 12.47 12.73
CA GLY A 81 -18.55 12.19 11.46
C GLY A 81 -17.60 12.49 10.30
N GLN A 82 -17.45 11.55 9.39
CA GLN A 82 -16.55 11.70 8.27
C GLN A 82 -17.02 12.86 7.39
N SER A 83 -16.18 13.89 7.19
CA SER A 83 -16.33 14.74 6.00
C SER A 83 -16.36 13.79 4.80
N LEU A 84 -17.25 14.02 3.84
CA LEU A 84 -17.35 13.22 2.62
C LEU A 84 -15.99 13.11 1.88
N GLU A 85 -15.10 14.08 2.10
CA GLU A 85 -13.72 14.09 1.62
C GLU A 85 -12.85 12.97 2.22
N ALA A 86 -13.14 12.53 3.45
CA ALA A 86 -12.47 11.41 4.12
C ALA A 86 -12.93 10.04 3.60
N HIS A 87 -14.00 10.00 2.79
CA HIS A 87 -14.69 8.77 2.42
C HIS A 87 -14.36 8.15 1.05
N GLY A 88 -13.48 8.74 0.23
CA GLY A 88 -13.09 8.02 -0.99
C GLY A 88 -12.83 8.84 -2.23
N LEU A 89 -12.49 10.13 -2.13
CA LEU A 89 -11.82 10.76 -3.26
C LEU A 89 -10.36 10.31 -3.25
N VAL A 90 -10.08 9.23 -3.99
CA VAL A 90 -8.71 8.90 -4.37
C VAL A 90 -8.13 10.14 -5.02
N ASP A 91 -7.13 10.73 -4.38
CA ASP A 91 -6.63 12.02 -4.83
C ASP A 91 -6.00 11.88 -6.23
N LYS A 92 -6.03 12.97 -7.00
CA LYS A 92 -5.55 12.98 -8.39
C LYS A 92 -4.16 12.35 -8.53
N ARG A 93 -3.25 12.57 -7.58
CA ARG A 93 -1.90 12.01 -7.66
C ARG A 93 -1.90 10.50 -7.47
N THR A 94 -2.72 9.97 -6.57
CA THR A 94 -2.85 8.52 -6.37
C THR A 94 -3.43 7.86 -7.63
N MET A 95 -4.43 8.48 -8.27
CA MET A 95 -4.95 7.99 -9.56
C MET A 95 -3.91 8.02 -10.68
N GLU A 96 -3.08 9.07 -10.77
CA GLU A 96 -1.98 9.13 -11.75
C GLU A 96 -0.95 8.02 -11.53
N ILE A 97 -0.59 7.74 -10.28
CA ILE A 97 0.34 6.65 -9.94
C ILE A 97 -0.27 5.30 -10.30
N PHE A 98 -1.55 5.09 -10.00
CA PHE A 98 -2.27 3.87 -10.38
C PHE A 98 -2.29 3.67 -11.89
N LYS A 99 -2.58 4.71 -12.68
CA LYS A 99 -2.54 4.66 -14.15
C LYS A 99 -1.17 4.26 -14.68
N TRP A 100 -0.08 4.78 -14.08
CA TRP A 100 1.27 4.35 -14.44
C TRP A 100 1.53 2.87 -14.12
N MET A 101 1.03 2.37 -12.98
CA MET A 101 1.16 0.93 -12.66
C MET A 101 0.35 0.08 -13.63
N GLU A 102 -0.90 0.46 -13.89
CA GLU A 102 -1.80 -0.25 -14.81
C GLU A 102 -1.17 -0.33 -16.21
N TRP A 103 -0.62 0.79 -16.71
CA TRP A 103 0.12 0.82 -17.97
C TRP A 103 1.24 -0.20 -18.03
N ILE A 104 2.08 -0.24 -16.99
CA ILE A 104 3.22 -1.17 -16.92
C ILE A 104 2.76 -2.62 -16.80
N VAL A 105 1.83 -2.92 -15.90
CA VAL A 105 1.41 -4.29 -15.59
C VAL A 105 0.53 -4.88 -16.71
N ALA A 106 -0.46 -4.13 -17.18
CA ALA A 106 -1.44 -4.65 -18.14
C ALA A 106 -0.85 -4.89 -19.52
N GLN A 107 0.17 -4.13 -19.92
CA GLN A 107 0.86 -4.28 -21.20
C GLN A 107 2.23 -4.98 -21.10
N ASN A 108 2.63 -5.39 -19.89
CA ASN A 108 3.94 -6.02 -19.64
C ASN A 108 5.12 -5.15 -20.16
N HIS A 109 5.03 -3.83 -19.96
CA HIS A 109 6.09 -2.90 -20.35
C HIS A 109 7.26 -2.93 -19.37
N ALA A 110 8.45 -2.56 -19.87
CA ALA A 110 9.60 -2.34 -19.00
C ALA A 110 9.33 -1.18 -18.03
N LEU A 111 9.77 -1.28 -16.78
CA LEU A 111 9.63 -0.19 -15.81
C LEU A 111 10.32 1.11 -16.23
N SER A 112 11.33 1.04 -17.11
CA SER A 112 12.02 2.21 -17.68
C SER A 112 11.14 3.03 -18.61
N GLU A 113 10.00 2.49 -19.07
CA GLU A 113 9.07 3.16 -19.98
C GLU A 113 8.53 4.46 -19.39
N VAL A 114 8.34 4.53 -18.07
CA VAL A 114 7.88 5.75 -17.39
C VAL A 114 8.96 6.83 -17.31
N ASP A 115 10.23 6.48 -17.59
CA ASP A 115 11.35 7.41 -17.71
C ASP A 115 11.56 7.93 -19.14
N ASP A 116 10.98 7.27 -20.15
CA ASP A 116 11.15 7.63 -21.55
C ASP A 116 10.55 9.04 -21.86
N PRO A 117 11.32 9.93 -22.52
CA PRO A 117 10.85 11.28 -22.83
C PRO A 117 9.63 11.34 -23.74
N LEU A 118 9.54 10.46 -24.74
CA LEU A 118 8.43 10.42 -25.68
C LEU A 118 7.17 9.94 -24.95
N THR A 119 7.28 8.87 -24.18
CA THR A 119 6.17 8.34 -23.37
C THR A 119 5.68 9.36 -22.35
N ARG A 120 6.59 10.09 -21.70
CA ARG A 120 6.21 11.21 -20.82
C ARG A 120 5.50 12.34 -21.56
N SER A 121 5.93 12.67 -22.77
CA SER A 121 5.31 13.74 -23.57
C SER A 121 3.90 13.38 -24.05
N LEU A 122 3.67 12.10 -24.35
CA LEU A 122 2.39 11.58 -24.83
C LEU A 122 1.44 11.22 -23.68
N ALA A 123 1.98 10.89 -22.51
CA ALA A 123 1.19 10.53 -21.34
C ALA A 123 0.45 11.76 -20.77
N ALA A 124 -0.88 11.73 -20.76
CA ALA A 124 -1.72 12.73 -20.12
C ALA A 124 -1.79 12.58 -18.58
N VAL A 125 -0.70 12.13 -17.95
CA VAL A 125 -0.56 11.91 -16.51
C VAL A 125 0.76 12.50 -16.02
N LYS A 126 0.76 13.04 -14.79
CA LYS A 126 1.96 13.67 -14.25
C LYS A 126 3.12 12.65 -14.16
N PRO A 127 4.33 13.00 -14.63
CA PRO A 127 5.47 12.09 -14.66
C PRO A 127 5.80 11.45 -13.30
N ILE A 128 6.37 10.26 -13.37
CA ILE A 128 6.97 9.52 -12.26
C ILE A 128 8.28 8.91 -12.72
N SER A 129 9.21 8.66 -11.79
CA SER A 129 10.41 7.88 -12.11
C SER A 129 10.18 6.39 -11.89
N SER A 130 10.87 5.54 -12.66
CA SER A 130 10.83 4.08 -12.48
C SER A 130 11.09 3.66 -11.03
N LYS A 131 12.08 4.29 -10.38
CA LYS A 131 12.43 4.05 -8.97
C LYS A 131 11.24 4.33 -8.03
N THR A 132 10.51 5.40 -8.27
CA THR A 132 9.36 5.77 -7.44
C THR A 132 8.17 4.85 -7.71
N LEU A 133 7.91 4.53 -8.98
CA LEU A 133 6.85 3.60 -9.37
C LEU A 133 7.09 2.21 -8.76
N MET A 134 8.32 1.69 -8.87
CA MET A 134 8.74 0.43 -8.24
C MET A 134 8.48 0.42 -6.72
N ARG A 135 8.79 1.52 -6.03
CA ARG A 135 8.51 1.64 -4.59
C ARG A 135 7.01 1.51 -4.30
N TYR A 136 6.17 2.19 -5.07
CA TYR A 136 4.72 2.07 -4.89
C TYR A 136 4.20 0.68 -5.27
N MET A 137 4.72 0.06 -6.33
CA MET A 137 4.34 -1.31 -6.72
C MET A 137 4.67 -2.32 -5.62
N ARG A 138 5.82 -2.18 -4.95
CA ARG A 138 6.16 -3.00 -3.77
C ARG A 138 5.17 -2.80 -2.62
N HIS A 139 4.75 -1.56 -2.37
CA HIS A 139 3.72 -1.29 -1.36
C HIS A 139 2.39 -1.94 -1.73
N VAL A 140 1.96 -1.84 -2.99
CA VAL A 140 0.73 -2.49 -3.49
C VAL A 140 0.85 -4.01 -3.40
N ALA A 141 1.95 -4.61 -3.83
CA ALA A 141 2.18 -6.05 -3.74
C ALA A 141 2.06 -6.56 -2.30
N ALA A 142 2.59 -5.83 -1.31
CA ALA A 142 2.43 -6.19 0.10
C ALA A 142 0.96 -6.15 0.57
N LYS A 143 0.17 -5.18 0.08
CA LYS A 143 -1.27 -5.09 0.38
C LYS A 143 -2.07 -6.20 -0.28
N VAL A 144 -1.77 -6.47 -1.55
CA VAL A 144 -2.39 -7.55 -2.32
C VAL A 144 -2.08 -8.89 -1.65
N GLY A 145 -0.84 -9.15 -1.26
CA GLY A 145 -0.45 -10.37 -0.53
C GLY A 145 -1.22 -10.54 0.78
N ALA A 146 -1.37 -9.47 1.57
CA ALA A 146 -2.15 -9.51 2.79
C ALA A 146 -3.64 -9.76 2.53
N ARG A 147 -4.20 -9.21 1.44
CA ARG A 147 -5.58 -9.47 1.04
C ARG A 147 -5.78 -10.92 0.63
N ILE A 148 -4.90 -11.46 -0.20
CA ILE A 148 -4.95 -12.88 -0.62
C ILE A 148 -4.86 -13.78 0.62
N ALA A 149 -4.00 -13.47 1.59
CA ALA A 149 -3.90 -14.26 2.82
C ALA A 149 -5.21 -14.31 3.63
N VAL A 150 -6.00 -13.22 3.62
CA VAL A 150 -7.34 -13.21 4.21
C VAL A 150 -8.30 -14.09 3.39
N ASP A 151 -8.28 -13.94 2.06
CA ASP A 151 -9.17 -14.69 1.16
C ASP A 151 -8.88 -16.21 1.19
N MET A 152 -7.63 -16.63 1.45
CA MET A 152 -7.28 -18.04 1.65
C MET A 152 -7.90 -18.67 2.90
N ASN A 153 -8.19 -17.87 3.92
CA ASN A 153 -8.77 -18.30 5.21
C ASN A 153 -8.11 -19.56 5.83
N GLY A 154 -6.79 -19.74 5.63
CA GLY A 154 -6.03 -20.87 6.15
C GLY A 154 -6.24 -22.22 5.45
N GLN A 155 -7.05 -22.30 4.39
CA GLN A 155 -7.29 -23.52 3.61
C GLN A 155 -6.81 -23.32 2.17
N PHE A 156 -5.60 -23.80 1.88
CA PHE A 156 -4.99 -23.64 0.56
C PHE A 156 -4.06 -24.81 0.21
N GLY A 157 -3.85 -25.01 -1.09
CA GLY A 157 -2.78 -25.83 -1.65
C GLY A 157 -1.71 -24.96 -2.31
N LEU A 158 -0.48 -25.45 -2.35
CA LEU A 158 0.60 -24.86 -3.14
C LEU A 158 0.79 -25.69 -4.40
N MET A 159 0.85 -25.01 -5.54
CA MET A 159 1.17 -25.61 -6.84
C MET A 159 2.48 -25.04 -7.35
N PHE A 160 3.37 -25.92 -7.77
CA PHE A 160 4.66 -25.57 -8.35
C PHE A 160 4.59 -25.82 -9.84
N ASP A 161 5.01 -24.85 -10.64
CA ASP A 161 5.19 -25.00 -12.08
C ASP A 161 6.58 -24.50 -12.47
N GLY A 162 7.15 -25.07 -13.52
CA GLY A 162 8.49 -24.71 -13.97
C GLY A 162 8.63 -24.78 -15.49
N TRP A 163 9.35 -23.81 -16.04
CA TRP A 163 9.68 -23.77 -17.46
C TRP A 163 11.13 -23.35 -17.65
N THR A 164 11.62 -23.50 -18.88
CA THR A 164 12.97 -23.07 -19.26
C THR A 164 12.86 -22.00 -20.33
N SER A 165 13.62 -20.92 -20.19
CA SER A 165 13.79 -19.92 -21.24
C SER A 165 15.28 -19.70 -21.49
N GLY A 166 15.77 -20.12 -22.65
CA GLY A 166 17.20 -20.15 -22.96
C GLY A 166 17.95 -21.07 -21.99
N THR A 167 18.90 -20.50 -21.26
CA THR A 167 19.72 -21.21 -20.27
C THR A 167 19.19 -21.12 -18.84
N THR A 168 18.05 -20.45 -18.63
CA THR A 168 17.51 -20.20 -17.29
C THR A 168 16.27 -21.05 -17.06
N HIS A 169 16.31 -21.88 -16.02
CA HIS A 169 15.13 -22.55 -15.49
C HIS A 169 14.39 -21.59 -14.56
N PHE A 170 13.07 -21.61 -14.60
CA PHE A 170 12.20 -20.82 -13.73
C PHE A 170 11.30 -21.76 -12.95
N VAL A 171 11.07 -21.42 -11.70
CA VAL A 171 10.07 -22.06 -10.84
C VAL A 171 9.09 -20.99 -10.38
N THR A 172 7.83 -21.33 -10.44
CA THR A 172 6.72 -20.52 -9.94
C THR A 172 5.98 -21.25 -8.84
N ILE A 173 5.50 -20.46 -7.89
CA ILE A 173 4.65 -20.94 -6.80
C ILE A 173 3.30 -20.26 -6.94
N TYR A 174 2.28 -21.07 -7.16
CA TYR A 174 0.89 -20.66 -7.10
C TYR A 174 0.29 -21.11 -5.76
N VAL A 175 -0.66 -20.32 -5.28
CA VAL A 175 -1.57 -20.72 -4.23
C VAL A 175 -2.94 -20.99 -4.84
N ILE A 176 -3.55 -22.09 -4.41
CA ILE A 176 -4.86 -22.54 -4.84
C ILE A 176 -5.75 -22.64 -3.61
N PHE A 177 -6.89 -21.95 -3.61
CA PHE A 177 -7.83 -21.95 -2.49
C PHE A 177 -9.26 -21.77 -3.00
N THR A 178 -10.24 -22.07 -2.15
CA THR A 178 -11.66 -21.82 -2.48
C THR A 178 -12.11 -20.57 -1.72
N ASN A 179 -12.63 -19.59 -2.45
CA ASN A 179 -13.24 -18.40 -1.89
C ASN A 179 -14.70 -18.33 -2.31
N ASP A 180 -15.64 -18.35 -1.36
CA ASP A 180 -17.09 -18.37 -1.61
C ASP A 180 -17.53 -19.46 -2.62
N GLY A 181 -16.91 -20.65 -2.54
CA GLY A 181 -17.20 -21.78 -3.44
C GLY A 181 -16.52 -21.69 -4.82
N ILE A 182 -15.76 -20.63 -5.09
CA ILE A 182 -15.02 -20.43 -6.34
C ILE A 182 -13.55 -20.79 -6.13
N LEU A 183 -13.04 -21.72 -6.94
CA LEU A 183 -11.62 -22.05 -6.97
C LEU A 183 -10.83 -20.86 -7.51
N SER A 184 -9.90 -20.36 -6.71
CA SER A 184 -8.99 -19.27 -7.03
C SER A 184 -7.56 -19.79 -7.13
N GLN A 185 -6.86 -19.41 -8.20
CA GLN A 185 -5.44 -19.66 -8.40
C GLN A 185 -4.71 -18.33 -8.51
N VAL A 186 -3.71 -18.11 -7.64
CA VAL A 186 -2.96 -16.85 -7.58
C VAL A 186 -1.46 -17.13 -7.62
N LEU A 187 -0.72 -16.41 -8.47
CA LEU A 187 0.75 -16.49 -8.51
C LEU A 187 1.34 -15.74 -7.30
N LEU A 188 2.13 -16.44 -6.48
CA LEU A 188 2.82 -15.85 -5.32
C LEU A 188 4.23 -15.38 -5.65
N SER A 189 4.97 -16.21 -6.39
CA SER A 189 6.35 -15.90 -6.74
C SER A 189 6.77 -16.60 -8.02
N ILE A 190 7.74 -15.97 -8.69
CA ILE A 190 8.54 -16.52 -9.79
C ILE A 190 10.00 -16.33 -9.39
N SER A 191 10.82 -17.34 -9.61
CA SER A 191 12.26 -17.24 -9.37
C SER A 191 13.03 -18.08 -10.38
N PRO A 192 14.19 -17.61 -10.86
CA PRO A 192 15.09 -18.49 -11.58
C PRO A 192 15.57 -19.60 -10.62
N ALA A 193 15.59 -20.84 -11.11
CA ALA A 193 16.26 -21.95 -10.47
C ALA A 193 17.69 -22.01 -11.03
N GLU A 194 18.66 -21.95 -10.12
CA GLU A 194 20.08 -22.19 -10.45
C GLU A 194 20.33 -23.64 -10.86
#